data_AF-A0A4Y2IY95-F1
#
_entry.id   AF-A0A4Y2IY95-F1
#
_cell.length_a   1.000
_cell.length_b   1.000
_cell.length_c   1.000
_cell.angle_alpha   90.00
_cell.angle_beta   90.00
_cell.angle_gamma   90.00
#
_symmetry.space_group_name_H-M   'P 1'
#
loop_
_entity.id
_entity.type
_entity.pdbx_description
1 polymer ?
#
loop_
_entity_poly.entity_id
_entity_poly.type
_entity_poly.pdbx_seq_one_letter_code
_entity_poly.pdbx_strand_id
1 'polypeptide(L)'
;MHRSVIHRLWNHYQRDQSATRRRGSGRRRIATTADDFYLLQCARRRRTLTARQLAFQLSAAAGRPISRQTVSRRLHAGGLFSRRPVVCVPLFPEYIRA
;
A
#
# COMPACT_ATOMS: atom_id res chain seq x y z
N MET A 1 -29.47 -26.78 -2.17
CA MET A 1 -29.53 -25.31 -2.02
C MET A 1 -30.34 -24.96 -0.79
N HIS A 2 -29.81 -24.14 0.12
CA HIS A 2 -30.45 -23.89 1.42
C HIS A 2 -31.47 -22.74 1.35
N ARG A 3 -32.64 -22.88 2.00
CA ARG A 3 -33.73 -21.88 2.01
C ARG A 3 -33.26 -20.48 2.42
N SER A 4 -32.29 -20.40 3.33
CA SER A 4 -31.72 -19.12 3.79
C SER A 4 -30.91 -18.37 2.73
N VAL A 5 -30.42 -19.05 1.70
CA VAL A 5 -29.71 -18.42 0.57
C VAL A 5 -30.73 -17.78 -0.38
N ILE A 6 -31.80 -18.51 -0.72
CA ILE A 6 -32.89 -18.04 -1.59
C ILE A 6 -33.55 -16.80 -0.99
N HIS A 7 -33.89 -16.83 0.30
CA HIS A 7 -34.50 -15.69 0.99
C HIS A 7 -33.59 -14.45 1.02
N ARG A 8 -32.28 -14.63 1.25
CA ARG A 8 -31.31 -13.53 1.22
C ARG A 8 -31.15 -12.93 -0.17
N LEU A 9 -31.15 -13.76 -1.21
CA LEU A 9 -31.05 -13.32 -2.59
C LEU A 9 -32.31 -12.55 -3.03
N TRP A 10 -33.49 -13.05 -2.67
CA TRP A 10 -34.76 -12.39 -2.94
C TRP A 10 -34.84 -11.01 -2.29
N ASN A 11 -34.50 -10.90 -1.00
CA ASN A 11 -34.48 -9.61 -0.30
C ASN A 11 -33.42 -8.64 -0.84
N HIS A 12 -32.31 -9.16 -1.38
CA HIS A 12 -31.32 -8.33 -2.05
C HIS A 12 -31.87 -7.80 -3.38
N TYR A 13 -32.47 -8.67 -4.19
CA TYR A 13 -33.01 -8.30 -5.49
C TYR A 13 -34.13 -7.26 -5.37
N GLN A 14 -35.02 -7.41 -4.39
CA GLN A 14 -36.08 -6.43 -4.13
C GLN A 14 -35.55 -5.04 -3.77
N ARG A 15 -34.40 -4.95 -3.08
CA ARG A 15 -33.82 -3.67 -2.66
C ARG A 15 -33.00 -2.99 -3.75
N ASP A 16 -32.16 -3.76 -4.45
CA ASP A 16 -31.14 -3.21 -5.35
C ASP A 16 -31.51 -3.39 -6.83
N GLN A 17 -32.62 -4.08 -7.14
CA GLN A 17 -33.00 -4.54 -8.48
C GLN A 17 -31.86 -5.26 -9.22
N SER A 18 -30.96 -5.87 -8.45
CA SER A 18 -29.75 -6.50 -8.96
C SER A 18 -29.47 -7.77 -8.17
N ALA A 19 -29.08 -8.81 -8.91
CA ALA A 19 -28.59 -10.08 -8.36
C ALA A 19 -27.06 -10.08 -8.21
N THR A 20 -26.38 -8.98 -8.54
CA THR A 20 -24.93 -8.90 -8.42
C THR A 20 -24.52 -8.86 -6.95
N ARG A 21 -23.55 -9.71 -6.57
CA ARG A 21 -23.00 -9.71 -5.23
C ARG A 21 -22.36 -8.35 -4.91
N ARG A 22 -22.81 -7.68 -3.85
CA ARG A 22 -22.16 -6.47 -3.33
C ARG A 22 -20.68 -6.74 -3.02
N ARG A 23 -19.81 -5.78 -3.37
CA ARG A 23 -18.41 -5.81 -2.91
C ARG A 23 -18.39 -5.68 -1.38
N GLY A 24 -17.76 -6.63 -0.71
CA GLY A 24 -17.55 -6.56 0.73
C GLY A 24 -16.62 -5.40 1.09
N SER A 25 -16.90 -4.75 2.21
CA SER A 25 -15.95 -3.82 2.84
C SER A 25 -14.79 -4.60 3.45
N GLY A 26 -13.56 -4.30 3.04
CA GLY A 26 -12.35 -4.88 3.63
C GLY A 26 -11.94 -4.21 4.94
N ARG A 27 -10.89 -4.75 5.57
CA ARG A 27 -10.27 -4.14 6.76
C ARG A 27 -9.79 -2.71 6.45
N ARG A 28 -10.02 -1.78 7.38
CA ARG A 28 -9.54 -0.40 7.27
C ARG A 28 -8.01 -0.39 7.09
N ARG A 29 -7.55 0.34 6.08
CA ARG A 29 -6.12 0.48 5.79
C ARG A 29 -5.45 1.28 6.89
N ILE A 30 -4.23 0.88 7.25
CA ILE A 30 -3.40 1.61 8.22
C ILE A 30 -3.06 2.98 7.63
N ALA A 31 -2.43 3.06 6.46
CA ALA A 31 -2.10 4.33 5.81
C ALA A 31 -3.35 5.11 5.38
N THR A 32 -3.36 6.42 5.63
CA THR A 32 -4.43 7.36 5.26
C THR A 32 -4.17 8.01 3.90
N THR A 33 -5.14 8.73 3.35
CA THR A 33 -4.96 9.51 2.12
C THR A 33 -3.90 10.59 2.29
N ALA A 34 -3.81 11.23 3.46
CA ALA A 34 -2.79 12.23 3.76
C ALA A 34 -1.37 11.64 3.73
N ASP A 35 -1.19 10.43 4.28
CA ASP A 35 0.07 9.69 4.18
C ASP A 35 0.45 9.41 2.72
N ASP A 36 -0.54 9.02 1.90
CA ASP A 36 -0.32 8.73 0.49
C ASP A 36 0.18 9.98 -0.24
N PHE A 37 -0.43 11.15 0.01
CA PHE A 37 0.05 12.42 -0.54
C PHE A 37 1.48 12.75 -0.09
N TYR A 38 1.78 12.62 1.21
CA TYR A 38 3.13 12.84 1.72
C TYR A 38 4.15 11.93 1.04
N LEU A 39 3.85 10.63 0.90
CA LEU A 39 4.72 9.66 0.27
C LEU A 39 4.99 9.98 -1.20
N LEU A 40 3.96 10.33 -1.97
CA LEU A 40 4.12 10.66 -3.39
C LEU A 40 4.94 11.94 -3.57
N GLN A 41 4.70 12.96 -2.73
CA GLN A 41 5.48 14.20 -2.77
C GLN A 41 6.95 13.96 -2.37
N CYS A 42 7.17 13.22 -1.29
CA CYS A 42 8.52 12.94 -0.80
C CYS A 42 9.31 12.08 -1.81
N ALA A 43 8.69 11.06 -2.40
CA ALA A 43 9.31 10.23 -3.43
C ALA A 43 9.64 11.00 -4.73
N ARG A 44 8.80 11.97 -5.10
CA ARG A 44 9.08 12.86 -6.26
C ARG A 44 10.22 13.83 -5.98
N ARG A 45 10.23 14.47 -4.81
CA ARG A 45 11.27 15.45 -4.42
C ARG A 45 12.61 14.79 -4.11
N ARG A 46 12.59 13.62 -3.45
CA ARG A 46 13.79 12.92 -2.95
C ARG A 46 13.84 11.49 -3.52
N ARG A 47 14.07 11.39 -4.83
CA ARG A 47 14.14 10.11 -5.57
C ARG A 47 15.20 9.13 -5.04
N THR A 48 16.17 9.61 -4.27
CA THR A 48 17.24 8.81 -3.67
C THR A 48 16.81 8.04 -2.41
N LEU A 49 15.66 8.36 -1.81
CA LEU A 49 15.19 7.70 -0.60
C LEU A 49 14.68 6.29 -0.87
N THR A 50 15.02 5.39 0.05
CA THR A 50 14.52 4.01 0.07
C THR A 50 13.13 3.94 0.71
N ALA A 51 12.36 2.90 0.40
CA ALA A 51 11.07 2.66 1.07
C ALA A 51 11.21 2.51 2.59
N ARG A 52 12.36 2.04 3.08
CA ARG A 52 12.63 1.90 4.52
C ARG A 52 12.79 3.25 5.19
N GLN A 53 13.53 4.17 4.57
CA GLN A 53 13.70 5.54 5.08
C GLN A 53 12.37 6.30 5.09
N LEU A 54 11.58 6.18 4.01
CA LEU A 54 10.24 6.77 3.95
C LEU A 54 9.30 6.20 5.01
N ALA A 55 9.34 4.87 5.23
CA ALA A 55 8.55 4.22 6.26
C ALA A 55 8.92 4.72 7.67
N PHE A 56 10.21 4.89 7.95
CA PHE A 56 10.68 5.43 9.23
C PHE A 56 10.19 6.87 9.46
N GLN A 57 10.39 7.76 8.49
CA GLN A 57 9.97 9.16 8.58
C GLN A 57 8.45 9.29 8.79
N LEU A 58 7.68 8.54 8.00
CA LEU A 58 6.23 8.57 8.10
C LEU A 58 5.72 7.95 9.41
N SER A 59 6.34 6.87 9.89
CA SER A 59 5.96 6.25 11.16
C SER A 59 6.20 7.19 12.34
N ALA A 60 7.34 7.90 12.33
CA ALA A 60 7.67 8.89 13.34
C ALA A 60 6.68 10.07 13.33
N ALA A 61 6.34 10.58 12.14
CA ALA A 61 5.38 11.69 12.00
C ALA A 61 3.94 11.30 12.35
N ALA A 62 3.51 10.09 11.97
CA ALA A 62 2.15 9.61 12.17
C ALA A 62 1.91 8.92 13.52
N GLY A 63 2.96 8.71 14.33
CA GLY A 63 2.87 8.05 15.64
C GLY A 63 2.42 6.58 15.58
N ARG A 64 2.56 5.93 14.41
CA ARG A 64 2.09 4.55 14.19
C ARG A 64 3.05 3.77 13.31
N PRO A 65 3.21 2.46 13.54
CA PRO A 65 4.14 1.65 12.76
C PRO A 65 3.61 1.49 11.32
N ILE A 66 4.38 1.96 10.34
CA ILE A 66 4.12 1.76 8.92
C ILE A 66 5.24 0.93 8.33
N SER A 67 4.89 -0.22 7.77
CA SER A 67 5.88 -1.14 7.21
C SER A 67 6.44 -0.63 5.87
N ARG A 68 7.67 -1.07 5.55
CA ARG A 68 8.29 -0.89 4.22
C ARG A 68 7.38 -1.37 3.09
N GLN A 69 6.70 -2.50 3.30
CA GLN A 69 5.81 -3.10 2.30
C GLN A 69 4.59 -2.22 2.04
N THR A 70 4.02 -1.61 3.09
CA THR A 70 2.92 -0.65 2.96
C THR A 70 3.36 0.53 2.09
N VAL A 71 4.50 1.15 2.40
CA VAL A 71 5.05 2.26 1.60
C VAL A 71 5.27 1.86 0.15
N SER A 72 5.88 0.70 -0.10
CA SER A 72 6.10 0.20 -1.46
C SER A 72 4.79 0.08 -2.24
N ARG A 73 3.76 -0.56 -1.67
CA ARG A 73 2.44 -0.71 -2.32
C ARG A 73 1.79 0.63 -2.61
N ARG A 74 1.92 1.62 -1.70
CA ARG A 74 1.36 2.96 -1.89
C ARG A 74 2.06 3.73 -3.00
N LEU A 75 3.39 3.65 -3.06
CA LEU A 75 4.15 4.25 -4.17
C LEU A 75 3.76 3.61 -5.50
N HIS A 76 3.68 2.28 -5.58
CA HIS A 76 3.24 1.59 -6.80
C HIS A 76 1.82 1.97 -7.21
N ALA A 77 0.90 2.10 -6.26
CA ALA A 77 -0.47 2.54 -6.54
C ALA A 77 -0.51 3.96 -7.14
N GLY A 78 0.46 4.82 -6.80
CA GLY A 78 0.64 6.14 -7.42
C GLY A 78 1.64 6.18 -8.58
N GLY A 79 2.01 5.01 -9.14
CA GLY A 79 2.91 4.91 -10.30
C GLY A 79 4.38 5.23 -10.02
N LEU A 80 4.79 5.27 -8.76
CA LEU A 80 6.16 5.55 -8.34
C LEU A 80 6.86 4.29 -7.83
N PHE A 81 8.19 4.31 -7.89
CA PHE A 81 9.04 3.27 -7.33
C PHE A 81 9.95 3.90 -6.28
N SER A 82 10.10 3.23 -5.14
CA SER A 82 11.17 3.56 -4.20
C SER A 82 12.51 3.10 -4.75
N ARG A 83 13.59 3.79 -4.39
CA ARG A 83 14.95 3.33 -4.73
C ARG A 83 15.18 1.91 -4.20
N ARG A 84 15.61 1.01 -5.09
CA ARG A 84 16.18 -0.29 -4.74
C ARG A 84 17.70 -0.13 -4.74
N PRO A 85 18.38 -0.26 -3.59
CA PRO A 85 19.83 -0.35 -3.61
C PRO A 85 20.21 -1.57 -4.45
N VAL A 86 21.04 -1.36 -5.47
CA VAL A 86 21.68 -2.47 -6.18
C VAL A 86 22.66 -3.08 -5.19
N VAL A 87 22.48 -4.36 -4.89
CA VAL A 87 23.49 -5.11 -4.14
C VAL A 87 24.59 -5.42 -5.14
N CYS A 88 25.53 -4.50 -5.29
CA CYS A 88 26.75 -4.80 -6.03
C CYS A 88 27.59 -5.72 -5.16
N VAL A 89 27.83 -6.96 -5.60
CA VAL A 89 28.93 -7.76 -5.06
C VAL A 89 30.21 -7.10 -5.60
N PRO A 90 31.10 -6.59 -4.74
CA PRO A 90 32.35 -6.03 -5.20
C PRO A 90 33.17 -7.16 -5.82
N LEU A 91 33.47 -7.06 -7.11
CA LEU A 91 34.32 -8.03 -7.82
C LEU A 91 35.78 -7.93 -7.39
N PHE A 92 36.17 -6.78 -6.82
CA PHE A 92 37.47 -6.56 -6.21
C PHE A 92 37.32 -5.81 -4.88
N PRO A 93 38.19 -6.09 -3.88
CA PRO A 93 38.14 -5.45 -2.56
C PRO A 93 38.21 -3.92 -2.60
N GLU A 94 38.83 -3.36 -3.64
CA GLU A 94 39.09 -1.92 -3.81
C GLU A 94 37.83 -1.08 -4.06
N TYR A 95 36.71 -1.71 -4.45
CA TYR A 95 35.47 -1.01 -4.83
C TYR A 95 34.36 -1.06 -3.77
N ILE A 96 34.68 -1.46 -2.54
CA ILE A 96 33.72 -1.39 -1.42
C ILE A 96 33.52 0.09 -1.05
N ARG A 97 32.34 0.65 -1.36
CA ARG A 97 31.95 1.97 -0.82
C ARG A 97 31.57 1.80 0.65
N ALA A 98 32.29 2.50 1.52
CA ALA A 98 32.04 2.63 2.96
C ALA A 98 30.66 3.23 3.26
#